data_AF-A0A2D7SMJ1-F1
#
_entry.id   AF-A0A2D7SMJ1-F1
#
_cell.length_a   1.000
_cell.length_b   1.000
_cell.length_c   1.000
_cell.angle_alpha   90.00
_cell.angle_beta   90.00
_cell.angle_gamma   90.00
#
_symmetry.space_group_name_H-M   'P 1'
#
loop_
_entity.id
_entity.type
_entity.pdbx_description
1 polymer ?
#
loop_
_entity_poly.entity_id
_entity_poly.type
_entity_poly.pdbx_seq_one_letter_code
_entity_poly.pdbx_strand_id
1 'polypeptide(L)'
;GLRCHLGEFVSDVRGRGLMVGCEFAETVPKGTSGAISKACYERGMLLLPTGHRETLRFVPSLVVTESEVEECLDIFGDAMNEVLGSSTVLEEVVSV
;
A
#
# COMPACT_ATOMS: atom_id res chain seq x y z
N GLY A 1 -9.90 6.70 2.72
CA GLY A 1 -9.13 5.77 3.58
C GLY A 1 -8.89 4.46 2.84
N LEU A 2 -7.70 3.86 2.93
CA LEU A 2 -7.15 2.72 2.14
C LEU A 2 -8.11 1.60 1.62
N ARG A 3 -9.31 1.42 2.18
CA ARG A 3 -10.36 0.54 1.63
C ARG A 3 -11.00 1.05 0.34
N CYS A 4 -11.10 2.37 0.12
CA CYS A 4 -11.82 2.93 -1.03
C CYS A 4 -10.97 3.05 -2.30
N HIS A 5 -9.63 3.03 -2.19
CA HIS A 5 -8.72 3.27 -3.32
C HIS A 5 -8.26 1.99 -4.05
N LEU A 6 -8.54 0.80 -3.50
CA LEU A 6 -7.92 -0.47 -3.94
C LEU A 6 -8.91 -1.64 -4.08
N GLY A 7 -10.20 -1.32 -4.21
CA GLY A 7 -11.33 -2.16 -3.84
C GLY A 7 -11.45 -3.54 -4.49
N GLU A 8 -10.74 -3.84 -5.59
CA GLU A 8 -10.71 -5.20 -6.17
C GLU A 8 -9.50 -6.04 -5.72
N PHE A 9 -8.38 -5.40 -5.36
CA PHE A 9 -7.13 -6.10 -5.04
C PHE A 9 -6.86 -6.17 -3.54
N VAL A 10 -7.50 -5.32 -2.73
CA VAL A 10 -7.33 -5.28 -1.28
C VAL A 10 -8.52 -5.89 -0.58
N SER A 11 -8.24 -6.94 0.20
CA SER A 11 -9.23 -7.67 1.00
C SER A 11 -9.62 -6.89 2.26
N ASP A 12 -8.61 -6.44 3.02
CA ASP A 12 -8.83 -5.75 4.28
C ASP A 12 -7.68 -4.80 4.60
N VAL A 13 -8.01 -3.73 5.33
CA VAL A 13 -7.04 -2.79 5.86
C VAL A 13 -7.22 -2.73 7.36
N ARG A 14 -6.22 -3.21 8.09
CA ARG A 14 -6.20 -3.30 9.55
C ARG A 14 -5.12 -2.39 10.11
N GLY A 15 -5.26 -1.92 11.33
CA GLY A 15 -4.24 -1.08 11.95
C GLY A 15 -4.80 -0.12 12.98
N ARG A 16 -3.93 0.44 13.82
CA ARG A 16 -4.27 1.52 14.75
C ARG A 16 -3.15 2.55 14.76
N GLY A 17 -3.53 3.83 14.61
CA GLY A 17 -2.57 4.92 14.44
C GLY A 17 -1.73 4.73 13.18
N LEU A 18 -0.41 4.91 13.32
CA LEU A 18 0.55 4.82 12.22
C LEU A 18 1.03 3.39 11.93
N MET A 19 0.49 2.36 12.58
CA MET A 19 0.77 0.97 12.24
C MET A 19 -0.41 0.40 11.45
N VAL A 20 -0.27 0.36 10.12
CA VAL A 20 -1.33 -0.07 9.20
C VAL A 20 -0.87 -1.27 8.38
N GLY A 21 -1.70 -2.30 8.29
CA GLY A 21 -1.53 -3.48 7.47
C GLY A 21 -2.58 -3.52 6.36
N CYS A 22 -2.13 -3.58 5.12
CA CYS A 22 -2.95 -3.78 3.93
C CYS A 22 -2.87 -5.25 3.51
N GLU A 23 -3.98 -5.97 3.55
CA GLU A 23 -4.11 -7.36 3.14
C GLU A 23 -4.69 -7.43 1.72
N PHE A 24 -3.97 -8.09 0.82
CA PHE A 24 -4.43 -8.29 -0.55
C PHE A 24 -5.43 -9.45 -0.66
N ALA A 25 -6.30 -9.40 -1.67
CA ALA A 25 -7.32 -10.42 -1.95
C ALA A 25 -6.72 -11.73 -2.44
N GLU A 26 -7.41 -12.85 -2.25
CA GLU A 26 -6.94 -14.16 -2.76
C GLU A 26 -6.93 -14.22 -4.30
N THR A 27 -7.58 -13.27 -4.97
CA THR A 27 -7.61 -13.12 -6.42
C THR A 27 -6.28 -12.66 -7.02
N VAL A 28 -5.41 -12.02 -6.22
CA VAL A 28 -4.07 -11.62 -6.69
C VAL A 28 -3.07 -12.76 -6.58
N PRO A 29 -2.14 -12.88 -7.55
CA PRO A 29 -1.11 -13.93 -7.53
C PRO A 29 -0.28 -13.90 -6.24
N LYS A 30 0.12 -15.09 -5.77
CA LYS A 30 1.07 -15.21 -4.65
C LYS A 30 2.39 -14.52 -5.01
N GLY A 31 2.96 -13.79 -4.06
CA GLY A 31 4.18 -13.00 -4.25
C GLY A 31 3.94 -11.56 -4.72
N THR A 32 2.69 -11.15 -4.97
CA THR A 32 2.34 -9.76 -5.33
C THR A 32 2.78 -8.78 -4.24
N SER A 33 2.60 -9.11 -2.95
CA SER A 33 3.07 -8.24 -1.86
C SER A 33 4.59 -8.05 -1.87
N GLY A 34 5.34 -9.10 -2.23
CA GLY A 34 6.79 -9.03 -2.40
C GLY A 34 7.21 -8.19 -3.61
N ALA A 35 6.49 -8.32 -4.73
CA ALA A 35 6.72 -7.53 -5.93
C ALA A 35 6.46 -6.04 -5.70
N ILE A 36 5.34 -5.69 -5.07
CA ILE A 36 5.00 -4.30 -4.71
C ILE A 36 6.03 -3.76 -3.71
N SER A 37 6.40 -4.55 -2.69
CA SER A 37 7.44 -4.14 -1.73
C SER A 37 8.78 -3.87 -2.42
N LYS A 38 9.15 -4.64 -3.44
CA LYS A 38 10.37 -4.41 -4.21
C LYS A 38 10.28 -3.15 -5.07
N ALA A 39 9.14 -2.92 -5.73
CA ALA A 39 8.90 -1.72 -6.52
C ALA A 39 8.90 -0.44 -5.67
N CYS A 40 8.37 -0.50 -4.45
CA CYS A 40 8.47 0.57 -3.46
C CYS A 40 9.92 0.78 -3.00
N TYR A 41 10.67 -0.30 -2.75
CA TYR A 41 12.07 -0.22 -2.33
C TYR A 41 12.95 0.48 -3.38
N GLU A 42 12.74 0.17 -4.66
CA GLU A 42 13.43 0.82 -5.77
C GLU A 42 13.12 2.33 -5.88
N ARG A 43 11.98 2.76 -5.33
CA ARG A 43 11.55 4.16 -5.24
C ARG A 43 11.91 4.83 -3.90
N GLY A 44 12.67 4.15 -3.04
CA GLY A 44 13.13 4.69 -1.76
C GLY A 44 12.16 4.50 -0.58
N MET A 45 11.07 3.75 -0.75
CA MET A 45 10.14 3.42 0.33
C MET A 45 10.29 1.97 0.79
N LEU A 46 10.55 1.76 2.09
CA LEU A 46 10.66 0.42 2.67
C LEU A 46 9.32 -0.04 3.24
N LEU A 47 8.75 -1.09 2.64
CA LEU A 47 7.60 -1.80 3.18
C LEU A 47 7.98 -3.21 3.62
N LEU A 48 7.27 -3.74 4.62
CA LEU A 48 7.49 -5.09 5.12
C LEU A 48 6.37 -6.01 4.63
N PRO A 49 6.63 -6.88 3.63
CA PRO A 49 5.68 -7.90 3.23
C PRO A 49 5.63 -9.03 4.25
N THR A 50 4.47 -9.65 4.36
CA THR A 50 4.21 -10.79 5.25
C THR A 50 3.53 -11.90 4.48
N GLY A 51 4.23 -13.04 4.34
CA GLY A 51 3.86 -14.11 3.42
C GLY A 51 2.69 -15.01 3.82
N HIS A 52 2.07 -14.81 4.99
CA HIS A 52 0.95 -15.67 5.40
C HIS A 52 -0.38 -15.29 4.70
N ARG A 53 -0.56 -14.01 4.33
CA ARG A 53 -1.78 -13.51 3.68
C ARG A 53 -1.52 -12.35 2.70
N GLU A 54 -0.38 -12.36 2.02
CA GLU A 54 0.00 -11.26 1.10
C GLU A 54 -0.27 -9.88 1.73
N THR A 55 0.26 -9.65 2.93
CA THR A 55 -0.01 -8.42 3.69
C THR A 55 1.20 -7.50 3.65
N LEU A 56 0.99 -6.22 3.35
CA LEU A 56 1.99 -5.16 3.48
C LEU A 56 1.78 -4.36 4.75
N ARG A 57 2.86 -4.08 5.48
CA ARG A 57 2.82 -3.28 6.71
C ARG A 57 3.47 -1.92 6.49
N PHE A 58 2.69 -0.88 6.74
CA PHE A 58 3.10 0.50 6.88
C PHE A 58 3.41 0.76 8.35
N VAL A 59 4.67 1.09 8.62
CA VAL A 59 5.14 1.50 9.94
C VAL A 59 6.03 2.74 9.79
N PRO A 60 5.48 3.88 9.31
CA PRO A 60 6.21 5.13 9.27
C PRO A 60 6.60 5.59 10.67
N SER A 61 7.57 6.51 10.72
CA SER A 61 8.03 7.13 11.97
C SER A 61 6.88 7.88 12.67
N LEU A 62 6.90 7.93 14.00
CA LEU A 62 5.89 8.69 14.77
C LEU A 62 5.99 10.21 14.59
N VAL A 63 7.10 10.69 14.02
CA VAL A 63 7.34 12.10 13.70
C VAL A 63 7.14 12.42 12.22
N VAL A 64 6.58 11.49 11.45
CA VAL A 64 6.30 11.69 10.02
C VAL A 64 5.31 12.84 9.84
N THR A 65 5.55 13.66 8.83
CA THR A 65 4.67 14.75 8.42
C THR A 65 3.60 14.27 7.44
N GLU A 66 2.52 15.02 7.32
CA GLU A 66 1.43 14.69 6.38
C GLU A 66 1.92 14.64 4.93
N SER A 67 2.80 15.56 4.53
CA SER A 67 3.39 15.60 3.18
C SER A 67 4.25 14.37 2.88
N GLU A 68 5.00 13.85 3.87
CA GLU A 68 5.77 12.60 3.69
C GLU A 68 4.84 11.38 3.58
N VAL A 69 3.68 11.41 4.25
CA VAL A 69 2.66 10.36 4.12
C VAL A 69 2.03 10.39 2.72
N GLU A 70 1.70 11.56 2.20
CA GLU A 70 1.21 11.72 0.82
C GLU A 70 2.23 11.17 -0.19
N GLU A 71 3.50 11.55 -0.08
CA GLU A 71 4.56 11.04 -0.96
C GLU A 71 4.70 9.51 -0.87
N CYS A 72 4.61 8.94 0.34
CA CYS A 72 4.62 7.48 0.52
C CYS A 72 3.42 6.81 -0.17
N LEU A 73 2.24 7.42 -0.10
CA LEU A 73 1.03 6.91 -0.75
C LEU A 73 1.12 7.00 -2.28
N ASP A 74 1.72 8.06 -2.81
CA ASP A 74 1.97 8.21 -4.25
C ASP A 74 2.94 7.13 -4.75
N ILE A 75 4.07 6.93 -4.07
CA ILE A 75 5.04 5.86 -4.38
C ILE A 75 4.37 4.48 -4.32
N PHE A 76 3.49 4.26 -3.34
CA PHE A 76 2.75 3.03 -3.19
C PHE A 76 1.76 2.82 -4.34
N GLY A 77 1.03 3.85 -4.75
CA GLY A 77 0.12 3.84 -5.89
C GLY A 77 0.84 3.51 -7.20
N ASP A 78 1.99 4.14 -7.45
CA ASP A 78 2.82 3.88 -8.62
C ASP A 78 3.34 2.44 -8.65
N ALA A 79 3.81 1.93 -7.51
CA ALA A 79 4.26 0.55 -7.38
C ALA A 79 3.13 -0.46 -7.63
N MET A 80 1.92 -0.17 -7.15
CA MET A 80 0.75 -1.01 -7.45
C MET A 80 0.37 -0.96 -8.91
N ASN A 81 0.36 0.21 -9.54
CA ASN A 81 0.08 0.36 -10.97
C ASN A 81 1.10 -0.41 -11.84
N GLU A 82 2.38 -0.41 -11.46
CA GLU A 82 3.43 -1.18 -12.15
C GLU A 82 3.19 -2.70 -12.06
N VAL A 83 2.82 -3.19 -10.87
CA VAL A 83 2.71 -4.64 -10.62
C VAL A 83 1.36 -5.21 -11.07
N LEU A 84 0.27 -4.44 -10.94
CA LEU A 84 -1.11 -4.89 -11.20
C LEU A 84 -1.67 -4.44 -12.56
N GLY A 85 -1.06 -3.43 -13.20
CA GLY A 85 -1.47 -2.91 -14.50
C GLY A 85 -2.58 -1.85 -14.43
N SER A 86 -2.53 -0.87 -15.34
CA SER A 86 -3.37 0.33 -15.35
C SER A 86 -4.87 0.04 -15.54
N SER A 87 -5.62 -0.06 -14.45
CA SER A 87 -7.05 0.28 -14.41
C SER A 87 -7.48 0.59 -12.98
N THR A 88 -7.40 1.87 -12.60
CA THR A 88 -8.53 2.71 -12.15
C THR A 88 -8.08 3.76 -11.11
N VAL A 89 -7.90 4.97 -11.63
CA VAL A 89 -8.21 6.31 -11.09
C VAL A 89 -7.93 6.58 -9.60
N LEU A 90 -6.84 7.33 -9.39
CA LEU A 90 -6.54 8.11 -8.20
C LEU A 90 -7.38 9.40 -8.21
N GLU A 91 -8.45 9.46 -7.42
CA GLU A 91 -8.99 10.75 -6.96
C GLU A 91 -9.38 10.69 -5.48
N GLU A 92 -8.94 11.72 -4.77
CA GLU A 92 -9.46 12.28 -3.53
C GLU A 92 -9.03 11.72 -2.15
N VAL A 93 -8.22 12.58 -1.50
CA VAL A 93 -8.55 13.33 -0.27
C VAL A 93 -7.96 12.80 1.05
N VAL A 94 -6.92 13.53 1.47
CA VAL A 94 -6.66 13.99 2.84
C VAL A 94 -7.89 14.71 3.39
N SER A 95 -8.64 14.04 4.26
CA SER A 95 -9.61 14.66 5.18
C SER A 95 -10.08 13.60 6.17
N VAL A 96 -9.30 13.36 7.22
CA VAL A 96 -9.80 13.25 8.60
C VAL A 96 -8.72 13.70 9.56
#